data_AF-A0A9E2X6Z3-F1
#
_entry.id   AF-A0A9E2X6Z3-F1
#
_cell.length_a   1.000
_cell.length_b   1.000
_cell.length_c   1.000
_cell.angle_alpha   90.00
_cell.angle_beta   90.00
_cell.angle_gamma   90.00
#
_symmetry.space_group_name_H-M   'P 1'
#
loop_
_entity.id
_entity.type
_entity.pdbx_description
1 polymer ?
#
loop_
_entity_poly.entity_id
_entity_poly.type
_entity_poly.pdbx_seq_one_letter_code
_entity_poly.pdbx_strand_id
1 'polypeptide(L)'
;MLTPTFMGSEPVLARFGKHKGIRVFAAEEEQGYALMRALSPEERQRATIGADLPSELFTAAFNDNRRIEPAGIRYDELPAEGRERLEALLGTYVGRIRPGHGEIRYAEVKRHLDETHFAWIGPFDDASPFYYRILSPVILVEFDHQSGIVYDNDKPSRDHIHTVVRTPNGNDYGKDLLRQHYARHEHSHATTTHRHATA
;
A
#
# COMPACT_ATOMS: atom_id res chain seq x y z
N MET A 1 9.65 6.00 -7.70
CA MET A 1 9.63 4.52 -7.61
C MET A 1 8.94 3.97 -8.85
N LEU A 2 9.34 2.82 -9.38
CA LEU A 2 8.53 2.11 -10.39
C LEU A 2 7.38 1.41 -9.67
N THR A 3 6.14 1.63 -10.08
CA THR A 3 4.96 0.96 -9.51
C THR A 3 4.23 0.20 -10.60
N PRO A 4 3.62 -0.95 -10.29
CA PRO A 4 3.52 -1.57 -8.97
C PRO A 4 4.86 -2.24 -8.54
N THR A 5 5.15 -2.22 -7.24
CA THR A 5 6.29 -2.91 -6.63
C THR A 5 5.82 -3.68 -5.41
N PHE A 6 6.10 -4.99 -5.36
CA PHE A 6 5.92 -5.83 -4.19
C PHE A 6 7.29 -6.28 -3.67
N MET A 7 7.48 -6.27 -2.35
CA MET A 7 8.69 -6.73 -1.70
C MET A 7 8.31 -7.51 -0.44
N GLY A 8 8.98 -8.63 -0.21
CA GLY A 8 8.75 -9.47 0.96
C GLY A 8 10.04 -10.12 1.43
N SER A 9 10.10 -10.47 2.72
CA SER A 9 11.21 -11.26 3.26
C SER A 9 10.78 -12.06 4.48
N GLU A 10 11.25 -13.30 4.50
CA GLU A 10 11.29 -14.17 5.66
C GLU A 10 12.59 -15.01 5.55
N PRO A 11 13.54 -14.88 6.49
CA PRO A 11 13.52 -13.99 7.65
C PRO A 11 13.78 -12.53 7.30
N VAL A 12 13.38 -11.61 8.18
CA VAL A 12 13.74 -10.18 8.06
C VAL A 12 15.11 -9.84 8.65
N LEU A 13 15.66 -10.68 9.54
CA LEU A 13 16.97 -10.51 10.16
C LEU A 13 17.91 -11.66 9.79
N ALA A 14 19.04 -11.32 9.17
CA ALA A 14 20.11 -12.28 8.94
C ALA A 14 20.89 -12.54 10.24
N ARG A 15 20.68 -13.71 10.86
CA ARG A 15 21.31 -14.08 12.15
C ARG A 15 22.74 -14.63 12.00
N PHE A 16 23.10 -15.14 10.83
CA PHE A 16 24.39 -15.78 10.55
C PHE A 16 24.86 -15.56 9.11
N GLY A 17 26.06 -16.02 8.80
CA GLY A 17 26.66 -15.94 7.46
C GLY A 17 27.15 -14.54 7.08
N LYS A 18 27.46 -14.36 5.79
CA LYS A 18 28.07 -13.14 5.23
C LYS A 18 27.23 -11.86 5.40
N HIS A 19 25.93 -12.01 5.66
CA HIS A 19 24.99 -10.89 5.79
C HIS A 19 24.53 -10.69 7.24
N LYS A 20 25.18 -11.34 8.22
CA LYS A 20 24.82 -11.26 9.64
C LYS A 20 24.63 -9.80 10.09
N GLY A 21 23.51 -9.52 10.75
CA GLY A 21 23.15 -8.21 11.28
C GLY A 21 22.36 -7.33 10.31
N ILE A 22 22.25 -7.70 9.03
CA ILE A 22 21.35 -7.00 8.11
C ILE A 22 19.90 -7.30 8.49
N ARG A 23 19.13 -6.24 8.72
CA ARG A 23 17.68 -6.28 8.91
C ARG A 23 16.99 -5.55 7.75
N VAL A 24 16.23 -6.28 6.95
CA VAL A 24 15.43 -5.69 5.88
C VAL A 24 14.12 -5.13 6.46
N PHE A 25 13.57 -4.12 5.80
CA PHE A 25 12.33 -3.44 6.19
C PHE A 25 12.32 -2.75 7.56
N ALA A 26 13.48 -2.59 8.20
CA ALA A 26 13.57 -1.91 9.50
C ALA A 26 13.01 -0.49 9.46
N ALA A 27 13.33 0.28 8.41
CA ALA A 27 12.85 1.65 8.25
C ALA A 27 11.33 1.72 8.05
N GLU A 28 10.75 0.85 7.21
CA GLU A 28 9.30 0.78 6.99
C GLU A 28 8.54 0.38 8.25
N GLU A 29 9.04 -0.62 8.98
CA GLU A 29 8.42 -1.09 10.22
C GLU A 29 8.50 -0.01 11.31
N GLU A 30 9.70 0.53 11.55
CA GLU A 30 9.95 1.50 12.63
C GLU A 30 9.20 2.81 12.41
N GLN A 31 9.18 3.35 11.18
CA GLN A 31 8.50 4.60 10.87
C GLN A 31 6.97 4.45 10.92
N GLY A 32 6.43 3.34 10.39
CA GLY A 32 5.00 3.04 10.48
C GLY A 32 4.53 2.85 11.92
N TYR A 33 5.31 2.10 12.70
CA TYR A 33 5.04 1.89 14.13
C TYR A 33 5.14 3.20 14.93
N ALA A 34 6.18 4.01 14.68
CA ALA A 34 6.37 5.29 15.35
C ALA A 34 5.25 6.28 15.05
N LEU A 35 4.72 6.28 13.81
CA LEU A 35 3.55 7.08 13.46
C LEU A 35 2.34 6.70 14.31
N MET A 36 1.95 5.43 14.35
CA MET A 36 0.81 4.97 15.16
C MET A 36 0.98 5.30 16.66
N ARG A 37 2.21 5.22 17.17
CA ARG A 37 2.51 5.53 18.58
C ARG A 37 2.45 7.01 18.93
N ALA A 38 2.70 7.91 17.97
CA ALA A 38 2.65 9.34 18.19
C ALA A 38 1.21 9.88 18.29
N LEU A 39 0.22 9.09 17.87
CA LEU A 39 -1.19 9.49 17.86
C LEU A 39 -1.82 9.47 19.27
N SER A 40 -2.73 10.40 19.52
CA SER A 40 -3.62 10.37 20.69
C SER A 40 -4.52 9.12 20.68
N PRO A 41 -5.17 8.75 21.79
CA PRO A 41 -6.16 7.67 21.78
C PRO A 41 -7.27 7.86 20.73
N GLU A 42 -7.79 9.09 20.58
CA GLU A 42 -8.84 9.44 19.62
C GLU A 42 -8.34 9.37 18.18
N GLU A 43 -7.11 9.81 17.92
CA GLU A 43 -6.47 9.71 16.62
C GLU A 43 -6.18 8.25 16.24
N ARG A 44 -5.72 7.42 17.19
CA ARG A 44 -5.54 5.97 16.99
C ARG A 44 -6.84 5.28 16.65
N GLN A 45 -7.94 5.67 17.31
CA GLN A 45 -9.26 5.14 16.99
C GLN A 45 -9.65 5.48 15.55
N ARG A 46 -9.41 6.71 15.09
CA ARG A 46 -9.67 7.10 13.69
C ARG A 46 -8.77 6.39 12.69
N ALA A 47 -7.50 6.15 13.04
CA ALA A 47 -6.55 5.44 12.20
C ALA A 47 -6.87 3.93 12.08
N THR A 48 -7.51 3.34 13.10
CA THR A 48 -7.76 1.89 13.15
C THR A 48 -8.97 1.50 12.29
N ILE A 49 -8.76 0.64 11.29
CA ILE A 49 -9.80 0.26 10.30
C ILE A 49 -10.31 -1.17 10.44
N GLY A 50 -9.80 -1.94 11.41
CA GLY A 50 -10.17 -3.33 11.61
C GLY A 50 -9.57 -3.89 12.91
N ALA A 51 -10.11 -5.02 13.37
CA ALA A 51 -9.65 -5.72 14.56
C ALA A 51 -8.63 -6.82 14.24
N ASP A 52 -8.89 -7.60 13.19
CA ASP A 52 -8.09 -8.75 12.81
C ASP A 52 -7.14 -8.41 11.67
N LEU A 53 -5.89 -8.87 11.81
CA LEU A 53 -4.90 -8.72 10.74
C LEU A 53 -5.39 -9.44 9.47
N PRO A 54 -5.19 -8.83 8.30
CA PRO A 54 -5.57 -9.47 7.06
C PRO A 54 -4.67 -10.68 6.80
N SER A 55 -5.22 -11.72 6.16
CA SER A 55 -4.43 -12.89 5.76
C SER A 55 -3.44 -12.57 4.65
N GLU A 56 -3.70 -11.55 3.84
CA GLU A 56 -2.79 -10.99 2.83
C GLU A 56 -3.05 -9.49 2.64
N LEU A 57 -2.11 -8.75 2.04
CA LEU A 57 -2.31 -7.38 1.60
C LEU A 57 -3.60 -7.26 0.75
N PHE A 58 -4.43 -6.24 1.01
CA PHE A 58 -5.68 -6.06 0.27
C PHE A 58 -5.46 -5.77 -1.22
N THR A 59 -4.25 -5.33 -1.59
CA THR A 59 -3.81 -5.10 -2.97
C THR A 59 -2.69 -6.01 -3.43
N ALA A 60 -2.59 -7.22 -2.85
CA ALA A 60 -1.72 -8.29 -3.30
C ALA A 60 -1.95 -8.67 -4.78
N ALA A 61 -1.19 -9.67 -5.24
CA ALA A 61 -1.28 -10.17 -6.61
C ALA A 61 -2.74 -10.51 -7.01
N PHE A 62 -3.03 -10.46 -8.31
CA PHE A 62 -4.35 -10.72 -8.90
C PHE A 62 -5.46 -9.70 -8.55
N ASN A 63 -5.10 -8.58 -7.93
CA ASN A 63 -6.00 -7.45 -7.66
C ASN A 63 -5.67 -6.25 -8.56
N ASP A 64 -5.56 -6.46 -9.86
CA ASP A 64 -5.18 -5.44 -10.85
C ASP A 64 -6.20 -4.29 -10.86
N ASN A 65 -5.71 -3.04 -10.93
CA ASN A 65 -6.55 -1.85 -11.00
C ASN A 65 -7.59 -1.71 -9.87
N ARG A 66 -7.39 -2.41 -8.74
CA ARG A 66 -8.30 -2.41 -7.59
C ARG A 66 -8.51 -0.98 -7.08
N ARG A 67 -9.77 -0.62 -6.89
CA ARG A 67 -10.16 0.61 -6.21
C ARG A 67 -10.33 0.32 -4.72
N ILE A 68 -9.72 1.15 -3.89
CA ILE A 68 -9.83 1.10 -2.45
C ILE A 68 -10.39 2.44 -1.98
N GLU A 69 -11.44 2.37 -1.17
CA GLU A 69 -11.99 3.56 -0.52
C GLU A 69 -11.01 4.07 0.55
N PRO A 70 -10.83 5.39 0.67
CA PRO A 70 -10.10 5.99 1.78
C PRO A 70 -10.65 5.53 3.13
N ALA A 71 -9.74 5.21 4.04
CA ALA A 71 -10.06 4.83 5.41
C ALA A 71 -8.87 5.20 6.31
N GLY A 72 -9.13 5.31 7.62
CA GLY A 72 -8.14 5.76 8.58
C GLY A 72 -8.19 7.28 8.79
N ILE A 73 -7.14 7.83 9.40
CA ILE A 73 -7.02 9.26 9.71
C ILE A 73 -6.42 10.01 8.52
N ARG A 74 -6.98 11.17 8.16
CA ARG A 74 -6.45 12.01 7.08
C ARG A 74 -5.29 12.86 7.57
N TYR A 75 -4.37 13.20 6.67
CA TYR A 75 -3.14 13.94 7.00
C TYR A 75 -3.39 15.28 7.69
N ASP A 76 -4.38 16.05 7.25
CA ASP A 76 -4.73 17.34 7.84
C ASP A 76 -5.37 17.21 9.23
N GLU A 77 -5.82 16.02 9.60
CA GLU A 77 -6.30 15.67 10.94
C GLU A 77 -5.19 15.15 11.87
N LEU A 78 -4.00 14.85 11.33
CA LEU A 78 -2.86 14.42 12.13
C LEU A 78 -2.27 15.58 12.94
N PRO A 79 -1.74 15.29 14.14
CA PRO A 79 -0.94 16.26 14.88
C PRO A 79 0.38 16.53 14.12
N ALA A 80 1.07 17.61 14.47
CA ALA A 80 2.32 18.01 13.78
C ALA A 80 3.34 16.86 13.72
N GLU A 81 3.57 16.17 14.84
CA GLU A 81 4.46 15.01 14.90
C GLU A 81 3.98 13.85 13.99
N GLY A 82 2.66 13.59 13.94
CA GLY A 82 2.09 12.58 13.05
C GLY A 82 2.30 12.92 11.57
N ARG A 83 2.19 14.20 11.19
CA ARG A 83 2.46 14.66 9.83
C ARG A 83 3.92 14.46 9.44
N GLU A 84 4.85 14.86 10.32
CA GLU A 84 6.28 14.66 10.11
C GLU A 84 6.64 13.18 9.93
N ARG A 85 6.05 12.30 10.75
CA ARG A 85 6.26 10.85 10.67
C ARG A 85 5.67 10.25 9.39
N LEU A 86 4.48 10.68 8.97
CA LEU A 86 3.90 10.22 7.71
C LEU A 86 4.74 10.67 6.51
N GLU A 87 5.22 11.90 6.51
CA GLU A 87 6.11 12.43 5.48
C GLU A 87 7.43 11.65 5.42
N ALA A 88 8.04 11.32 6.57
CA ALA A 88 9.25 10.51 6.66
C ALA A 88 9.01 9.09 6.13
N LEU A 89 7.89 8.47 6.51
CA LEU A 89 7.51 7.14 6.04
C LEU A 89 7.31 7.09 4.52
N LEU A 90 6.60 8.08 3.97
CA LEU A 90 6.45 8.23 2.51
C LEU A 90 7.82 8.39 1.82
N GLY A 91 8.73 9.16 2.44
CA GLY A 91 10.11 9.33 2.02
C GLY A 91 10.86 8.00 1.88
N THR A 92 10.73 7.12 2.88
CA THR A 92 11.33 5.76 2.87
C THR A 92 10.92 4.97 1.63
N TYR A 93 9.64 5.04 1.26
CA TYR A 93 9.15 4.33 0.07
C TYR A 93 9.63 4.97 -1.23
N VAL A 94 9.33 6.25 -1.45
CA VAL A 94 9.63 6.92 -2.72
C VAL A 94 11.14 7.05 -2.99
N GLY A 95 11.94 7.08 -1.92
CA GLY A 95 13.40 7.21 -1.94
C GLY A 95 14.17 5.94 -2.33
N ARG A 96 13.49 4.81 -2.57
CA ARG A 96 14.13 3.54 -2.99
C ARG A 96 14.71 3.57 -4.42
N ILE A 97 14.54 4.67 -5.16
CA ILE A 97 15.09 4.89 -6.50
C ILE A 97 16.15 5.99 -6.49
N ARG A 98 16.84 6.20 -7.61
CA ARG A 98 17.89 7.23 -7.71
C ARG A 98 17.37 8.60 -7.22
N PRO A 99 18.18 9.36 -6.44
CA PRO A 99 17.73 10.58 -5.74
C PRO A 99 16.89 11.54 -6.59
N GLY A 100 17.36 11.96 -7.77
CA GLY A 100 16.62 12.91 -8.61
C GLY A 100 15.25 12.41 -9.09
N HIS A 101 15.08 11.11 -9.30
CA HIS A 101 13.76 10.54 -9.62
C HIS A 101 12.89 10.37 -8.36
N GLY A 102 13.51 10.09 -7.21
CA GLY A 102 12.85 10.02 -5.90
C GLY A 102 12.26 11.37 -5.49
N GLU A 103 13.03 12.44 -5.66
CA GLU A 103 12.62 13.84 -5.39
C GLU A 103 11.41 14.24 -6.23
N ILE A 104 11.40 13.92 -7.54
CA ILE A 104 10.25 14.19 -8.42
C ILE A 104 9.01 13.45 -7.94
N ARG A 105 9.15 12.15 -7.63
CA ARG A 105 8.02 11.34 -7.15
C ARG A 105 7.53 11.82 -5.80
N TYR A 106 8.42 12.20 -4.89
CA TYR A 106 8.03 12.72 -3.60
C TYR A 106 7.32 14.07 -3.73
N ALA A 107 7.81 14.97 -4.58
CA ALA A 107 7.15 16.25 -4.84
C ALA A 107 5.72 16.09 -5.37
N GLU A 108 5.45 15.08 -6.20
CA GLU A 108 4.10 14.72 -6.63
C GLU A 108 3.23 14.27 -5.43
N VAL A 109 3.74 13.35 -4.60
CA VAL A 109 3.05 12.89 -3.39
C VAL A 109 2.77 14.06 -2.43
N LYS A 110 3.72 14.97 -2.25
CA LYS A 110 3.57 16.14 -1.36
C LYS A 110 2.40 17.04 -1.72
N ARG A 111 2.05 17.14 -3.01
CA ARG A 111 0.90 17.94 -3.48
C ARG A 111 -0.45 17.37 -3.06
N HIS A 112 -0.49 16.10 -2.66
CA HIS A 112 -1.70 15.38 -2.28
C HIS A 112 -1.68 14.95 -0.81
N LEU A 113 -0.83 15.55 0.03
CA LEU A 113 -0.76 15.19 1.45
C LEU A 113 -2.10 15.38 2.14
N ASP A 114 -2.82 16.48 1.90
CA ASP A 114 -4.13 16.74 2.51
C ASP A 114 -5.22 15.73 2.11
N GLU A 115 -4.99 14.94 1.06
CA GLU A 115 -5.86 13.84 0.60
C GLU A 115 -5.32 12.46 1.00
N THR A 116 -4.22 12.42 1.75
CA THR A 116 -3.54 11.20 2.17
C THR A 116 -4.11 10.68 3.49
N HIS A 117 -4.43 9.40 3.53
CA HIS A 117 -4.99 8.72 4.68
C HIS A 117 -4.01 7.66 5.19
N PHE A 118 -3.87 7.59 6.52
CA PHE A 118 -3.13 6.56 7.22
C PHE A 118 -4.11 5.63 7.95
N ALA A 119 -4.04 4.34 7.63
CA ALA A 119 -4.86 3.30 8.23
C ALA A 119 -4.02 2.24 8.94
N TRP A 120 -4.55 1.66 10.01
CA TRP A 120 -3.86 0.72 10.88
C TRP A 120 -4.75 -0.47 11.25
N ILE A 121 -4.13 -1.65 11.42
CA ILE A 121 -4.75 -2.84 12.03
C ILE A 121 -3.71 -3.52 12.92
N GLY A 122 -4.14 -3.98 14.09
CA GLY A 122 -3.34 -4.75 15.03
C GLY A 122 -2.91 -3.96 16.27
N PRO A 123 -2.27 -4.63 17.24
CA PRO A 123 -1.77 -3.96 18.43
C PRO A 123 -0.60 -3.01 18.10
N PHE A 124 -0.36 -2.04 18.97
CA PHE A 124 0.75 -1.10 18.87
C PHE A 124 1.75 -1.26 20.03
N ASP A 125 1.92 -2.47 20.54
CA ASP A 125 3.01 -2.83 21.46
C ASP A 125 4.29 -3.25 20.68
N ASP A 126 5.40 -3.42 21.40
CA ASP A 126 6.73 -3.63 20.81
C ASP A 126 6.89 -5.01 20.13
N ALA A 127 5.99 -5.96 20.36
CA ALA A 127 6.15 -7.35 19.91
C ALA A 127 5.11 -7.78 18.86
N SER A 128 3.90 -7.24 18.94
CA SER A 128 2.77 -7.71 18.14
C SER A 128 2.94 -7.39 16.65
N PRO A 129 2.48 -8.29 15.75
CA PRO A 129 2.36 -8.02 14.34
C PRO A 129 1.30 -6.94 14.09
N PHE A 130 1.43 -6.26 12.96
CA PHE A 130 0.55 -5.15 12.58
C PHE A 130 0.48 -5.01 11.06
N TYR A 131 -0.51 -4.24 10.62
CA TYR A 131 -0.68 -3.80 9.24
C TYR A 131 -0.86 -2.29 9.23
N TYR A 132 -0.33 -1.62 8.20
CA TYR A 132 -0.73 -0.26 7.88
C TYR A 132 -0.92 -0.05 6.38
N ARG A 133 -1.68 1.00 6.06
CA ARG A 133 -1.86 1.50 4.71
C ARG A 133 -1.77 3.00 4.64
N ILE A 134 -1.11 3.48 3.60
CA ILE A 134 -1.12 4.87 3.19
C ILE A 134 -1.82 4.95 1.85
N LEU A 135 -2.90 5.72 1.75
CA LEU A 135 -3.63 5.91 0.50
C LEU A 135 -3.81 7.40 0.21
N SER A 136 -3.42 7.80 -1.00
CA SER A 136 -3.67 9.12 -1.57
C SER A 136 -4.17 8.96 -3.01
N PRO A 137 -4.54 10.04 -3.72
CA PRO A 137 -4.85 9.97 -5.13
C PRO A 137 -3.72 9.40 -6.02
N VAL A 138 -2.46 9.55 -5.59
CA VAL A 138 -1.28 9.27 -6.43
C VAL A 138 -0.40 8.13 -5.92
N ILE A 139 -0.49 7.73 -4.65
CA ILE A 139 0.28 6.63 -4.08
C ILE A 139 -0.58 5.78 -3.13
N LEU A 140 -0.45 4.46 -3.26
CA LEU A 140 -0.90 3.47 -2.29
C LEU A 140 0.32 2.73 -1.77
N VAL A 141 0.41 2.59 -0.45
CA VAL A 141 1.39 1.75 0.24
C VAL A 141 0.62 0.84 1.18
N GLU A 142 0.91 -0.45 1.16
CA GLU A 142 0.52 -1.36 2.24
C GLU A 142 1.76 -2.04 2.82
N PHE A 143 1.70 -2.33 4.11
CA PHE A 143 2.69 -3.07 4.87
C PHE A 143 1.95 -4.05 5.76
N ASP A 144 2.42 -5.29 5.83
CA ASP A 144 1.91 -6.27 6.78
C ASP A 144 3.02 -7.15 7.38
N HIS A 145 2.65 -7.70 8.53
CA HIS A 145 3.29 -8.86 9.12
C HIS A 145 2.48 -10.10 8.77
N GLN A 146 3.15 -11.18 8.38
CA GLN A 146 2.54 -12.38 7.81
C GLN A 146 2.86 -13.64 8.62
N SER A 147 2.05 -14.69 8.44
CA SER A 147 2.34 -16.02 9.00
C SER A 147 3.56 -16.63 8.32
N GLY A 148 4.25 -17.54 8.99
CA GLY A 148 5.50 -18.08 8.48
C GLY A 148 5.31 -19.00 7.27
N ILE A 149 6.22 -18.90 6.31
CA ILE A 149 6.43 -19.88 5.23
C ILE A 149 7.68 -20.70 5.55
N VAL A 150 8.75 -20.03 5.98
CA VAL A 150 10.03 -20.63 6.40
C VAL A 150 9.98 -21.04 7.87
N TYR A 151 9.36 -20.22 8.71
CA TYR A 151 9.11 -20.54 10.10
C TYR A 151 7.76 -21.25 10.25
N ASP A 152 7.71 -22.27 11.12
CA ASP A 152 6.51 -23.07 11.37
C ASP A 152 5.58 -22.33 12.35
N ASN A 153 4.98 -21.22 11.88
CA ASN A 153 4.02 -20.43 12.65
C ASN A 153 2.77 -20.09 11.84
N ASP A 154 1.62 -20.58 12.30
CA ASP A 154 0.31 -20.33 11.69
C ASP A 154 -0.27 -18.93 11.96
N LYS A 155 0.40 -18.13 12.79
CA LYS A 155 -0.02 -16.77 13.15
C LYS A 155 0.99 -15.73 12.66
N PRO A 156 0.55 -14.52 12.28
CA PRO A 156 1.46 -13.45 11.89
C PRO A 156 2.57 -13.17 12.90
N SER A 157 3.77 -12.89 12.42
CA SER A 157 4.92 -12.51 13.26
C SER A 157 5.72 -11.38 12.62
N ARG A 158 6.57 -10.73 13.42
CA ARG A 158 7.48 -9.68 12.92
C ARG A 158 8.65 -10.22 12.08
N ASP A 159 8.74 -11.53 11.91
CA ASP A 159 9.83 -12.17 11.16
C ASP A 159 9.50 -12.40 9.68
N HIS A 160 8.26 -12.15 9.26
CA HIS A 160 7.80 -12.20 7.87
C HIS A 160 7.04 -10.92 7.52
N ILE A 161 7.61 -10.10 6.63
CA ILE A 161 7.05 -8.81 6.22
C ILE A 161 6.75 -8.83 4.73
N HIS A 162 5.59 -8.30 4.32
CA HIS A 162 5.38 -7.80 2.97
C HIS A 162 5.14 -6.29 2.94
N THR A 163 5.48 -5.70 1.80
CA THR A 163 5.04 -4.36 1.44
C THR A 163 4.77 -4.27 -0.04
N VAL A 164 3.73 -3.51 -0.39
CA VAL A 164 3.40 -3.19 -1.77
C VAL A 164 3.26 -1.69 -1.93
N VAL A 165 3.74 -1.17 -3.06
CA VAL A 165 3.54 0.22 -3.47
C VAL A 165 2.97 0.25 -4.87
N ARG A 166 1.85 0.96 -5.00
CA ARG A 166 1.04 1.02 -6.22
C ARG A 166 0.69 2.46 -6.59
N THR A 167 0.34 2.68 -7.86
CA THR A 167 -0.29 3.92 -8.30
C THR A 167 -1.80 3.68 -8.35
N PRO A 168 -2.59 4.32 -7.47
CA PRO A 168 -4.02 3.99 -7.28
C PRO A 168 -4.92 4.26 -8.50
N ASN A 169 -6.19 3.86 -8.35
CA ASN A 169 -7.31 4.29 -9.21
C ASN A 169 -7.23 3.84 -10.68
N GLY A 170 -6.63 2.67 -10.93
CA GLY A 170 -6.56 2.08 -12.26
C GLY A 170 -5.35 2.57 -13.08
N ASN A 171 -4.31 3.01 -12.39
CA ASN A 171 -3.03 3.42 -12.97
C ASN A 171 -1.89 2.44 -12.62
N ASP A 172 -2.20 1.25 -12.13
CA ASP A 172 -1.25 0.17 -11.85
C ASP A 172 -1.56 -1.07 -12.69
N TYR A 173 -0.52 -1.82 -13.08
CA TYR A 173 -0.62 -2.99 -13.97
C TYR A 173 -1.15 -2.69 -15.39
N GLY A 174 -0.85 -1.49 -15.91
CA GLY A 174 -1.27 -1.06 -17.25
C GLY A 174 -2.72 -0.58 -17.29
N LYS A 175 -2.98 0.41 -18.13
CA LYS A 175 -4.35 0.92 -18.31
C LYS A 175 -5.15 -0.08 -19.15
N ASP A 176 -6.30 -0.49 -18.64
CA ASP A 176 -7.31 -1.23 -19.40
C ASP A 176 -8.01 -0.28 -20.39
N LEU A 177 -7.27 0.07 -21.45
CA LEU A 177 -7.70 1.01 -22.48
C LEU A 177 -8.88 0.47 -23.28
N LEU A 178 -8.98 -0.85 -23.43
CA LEU A 178 -10.08 -1.48 -24.15
C LEU A 178 -11.38 -1.28 -23.39
N ARG A 179 -11.45 -1.61 -22.09
CA ARG A 179 -12.65 -1.34 -21.29
C ARG A 179 -12.99 0.15 -21.23
N GLN A 180 -11.99 1.04 -21.13
CA GLN A 180 -12.21 2.48 -21.17
C GLN A 180 -12.82 2.92 -22.51
N HIS A 181 -12.37 2.34 -23.62
CA HIS A 181 -12.91 2.60 -24.94
C HIS A 181 -14.38 2.12 -25.05
N TYR A 182 -14.70 0.93 -24.54
CA TYR A 182 -16.08 0.43 -24.47
C TYR A 182 -16.99 1.28 -23.58
N ALA A 183 -16.46 1.86 -22.50
CA ALA A 183 -17.24 2.72 -21.60
C ALA A 183 -17.48 4.15 -22.16
N ARG A 184 -16.64 4.61 -23.10
CA ARG A 184 -16.66 5.99 -23.63
C ARG A 184 -17.24 6.10 -25.03
N HIS A 185 -17.35 4.99 -25.75
CA HIS A 185 -17.81 4.96 -27.14
C HIS A 185 -18.93 3.92 -27.27
N GLU A 186 -19.95 4.23 -28.05
CA GLU A 186 -20.98 3.23 -28.39
C GLU A 186 -20.38 2.17 -29.32
N HIS A 187 -20.61 0.90 -28.97
CA HIS A 187 -20.22 -0.27 -29.74
C HIS A 187 -21.42 -1.02 -30.30
N SER A 188 -22.55 -0.33 -30.44
CA SER A 188 -23.71 -0.87 -31.14
C SER A 188 -23.33 -1.07 -32.61
N HIS A 189 -23.05 -2.33 -32.98
CA HIS A 189 -22.99 -2.69 -34.39
C HIS A 189 -24.35 -2.38 -35.01
N ALA A 190 -24.34 -1.66 -36.14
CA ALA A 190 -25.54 -1.57 -36.98
C ALA A 190 -25.95 -3.00 -37.34
N THR A 191 -27.10 -3.44 -36.85
CA THR A 191 -27.71 -4.71 -37.22
C THR A 191 -27.96 -4.69 -38.71
N THR A 192 -27.02 -5.21 -39.50
CA THR A 192 -27.23 -5.38 -40.93
C THR A 192 -28.20 -6.54 -41.07
N THR A 193 -29.48 -6.22 -41.21
CA THR A 193 -30.51 -7.19 -41.56
C THR A 193 -30.22 -7.64 -42.99
N HIS A 194 -29.54 -8.78 -43.13
CA HIS A 194 -29.51 -9.50 -44.39
C HIS A 194 -30.96 -9.88 -44.72
N ARG A 195 -31.57 -9.19 -45.69
CA ARG A 195 -32.88 -9.55 -46.22
C ARG A 195 -32.78 -10.97 -46.78
N HIS A 196 -33.43 -11.93 -46.11
CA HIS A 196 -33.73 -13.22 -46.73
C HIS A 196 -34.69 -12.96 -47.91
N ALA A 197 -34.23 -13.20 -49.13
CA ALA A 197 -35.10 -13.35 -50.28
C ALA A 197 -35.71 -14.75 -50.22
N THR A 198 -37.00 -14.82 -49.88
CA THR A 198 -37.85 -15.99 -50.13
C THR A 198 -38.10 -16.11 -51.63
N ALA A 199 -37.85 -17.28 -52.18
CA ALA A 199 -38.36 -17.72 -53.49
C ALA A 199 -39.58 -18.64 -53.27
#